data_AF-A0A412XP82-F1
#
_entry.id   AF-A0A412XP82-F1
#
_cell.length_a   1.000
_cell.length_b   1.000
_cell.length_c   1.000
_cell.angle_alpha   90.00
_cell.angle_beta   90.00
_cell.angle_gamma   90.00
#
_symmetry.space_group_name_H-M   'P 1'
#
loop_
_entity.id
_entity.type
_entity.pdbx_description
1 polymer ?
#
loop_
_entity_poly.entity_id
_entity_poly.type
_entity_poly.pdbx_seq_one_letter_code
_entity_poly.pdbx_strand_id
1 'polypeptide(L)'
;MRKCLTTKTIARCAAFFLFCLLPLKGFCQTGESTVNTLVEMGFENVGWTEDGKERVYVLQNSAYRLNGVGIGKAVDVIQKMGLPDKKPCRVIVLDNNIPQISLYYEPMTGDSIPEASRRDWDVSYDLGDSWKQIRKKKRKNSSLFKVDIVVYPELKLKNLVITQIYQVLFNLNPAIEVS
;
A
#
# COMPACT_ATOMS: atom_id res chain seq x y z
N MET A 1 61.09 9.50 9.92
CA MET A 1 59.93 8.89 9.21
C MET A 1 58.76 8.45 10.11
N ARG A 2 58.89 8.32 11.44
CA ARG A 2 57.78 7.86 12.32
C ARG A 2 56.62 8.84 12.51
N LYS A 3 56.87 10.16 12.54
CA LYS A 3 55.82 11.18 12.81
C LYS A 3 54.76 11.33 11.70
N CYS A 4 55.09 10.96 10.46
CA CYS A 4 54.19 11.06 9.30
C CYS A 4 53.20 9.87 9.22
N LEU A 5 53.55 8.71 9.80
CA LEU A 5 52.62 7.57 9.86
C LEU A 5 51.50 7.80 10.87
N THR A 6 51.85 8.37 12.04
CA THR A 6 50.90 8.66 13.13
C THR A 6 49.87 9.71 12.75
N THR A 7 50.24 10.74 11.97
CA THR A 7 49.27 11.75 11.49
C THR A 7 48.27 11.17 10.49
N LYS A 8 48.71 10.26 9.61
CA LYS A 8 47.81 9.54 8.70
C LYS A 8 46.84 8.60 9.44
N THR A 9 47.26 8.01 10.56
CA THR A 9 46.38 7.16 11.38
C THR A 9 45.36 7.99 12.16
N ILE A 10 45.78 9.11 12.74
CA ILE A 10 44.88 10.05 13.44
C ILE A 10 43.86 10.64 12.47
N ALA A 11 44.28 11.02 11.25
CA ALA A 11 43.38 11.53 10.22
C ALA A 11 42.35 10.48 9.77
N ARG A 12 42.76 9.20 9.65
CA ARG A 12 41.83 8.09 9.37
C ARG A 12 40.84 7.85 10.51
N CYS A 13 41.29 7.90 11.77
CA CYS A 13 40.40 7.76 12.92
C CYS A 13 39.41 8.93 13.05
N ALA A 14 39.84 10.16 12.81
CA ALA A 14 38.97 11.34 12.78
C ALA A 14 37.94 11.25 11.65
N ALA A 15 38.33 10.79 10.45
CA ALA A 15 37.40 10.57 9.34
C ALA A 15 36.37 9.47 9.66
N PHE A 16 36.78 8.41 10.37
CA PHE A 16 35.87 7.35 10.82
C PHE A 16 34.86 7.86 11.86
N PHE A 17 35.32 8.65 12.83
CA PHE A 17 34.44 9.30 13.81
C PHE A 17 33.45 10.27 13.16
N LEU A 18 33.89 11.05 12.17
CA LEU A 18 33.03 11.95 11.39
C LEU A 18 31.99 11.18 10.56
N PHE A 19 32.33 9.99 10.05
CA PHE A 19 31.37 9.11 9.37
C PHE A 19 30.34 8.50 10.34
N CYS A 20 30.74 8.20 11.58
CA CYS A 20 29.82 7.76 12.64
C CYS A 20 28.93 8.91 13.19
N LEU A 21 29.39 10.16 13.09
CA LEU A 21 28.64 11.36 13.48
C LEU A 21 27.78 11.93 12.36
N LEU A 22 27.87 11.41 11.13
CA LEU A 22 26.80 11.60 10.17
C LEU A 22 25.55 11.07 10.85
N PRO A 23 24.52 11.90 11.09
CA PRO A 23 23.24 11.37 11.47
C PRO A 23 22.87 10.46 10.30
N LEU A 24 22.99 9.15 10.50
CA LEU A 24 22.05 8.20 9.95
C LEU A 24 20.72 8.76 10.41
N LYS A 25 20.13 9.67 9.62
CA LYS A 25 18.71 9.91 9.63
C LYS A 25 18.18 8.51 9.41
N GLY A 26 17.87 7.84 10.52
CA GLY A 26 17.22 6.54 10.51
C GLY A 26 16.11 6.71 9.49
N PHE A 27 16.08 5.80 8.50
CA PHE A 27 15.11 5.84 7.41
C PHE A 27 13.77 6.21 8.01
N CYS A 28 13.42 7.48 7.95
CA CYS A 28 12.14 7.95 8.43
C CYS A 28 11.22 7.25 7.46
N GLN A 29 10.49 6.25 7.95
CA GLN A 29 9.55 5.46 7.19
C GLN A 29 8.52 6.43 6.62
N THR A 30 8.88 6.98 5.47
CA THR A 30 8.16 8.03 4.80
C THR A 30 7.04 7.29 4.10
N GLY A 31 5.79 7.71 4.31
CA GLY A 31 4.64 7.02 3.71
C GLY A 31 4.72 6.87 2.19
N GLU A 32 5.60 7.66 1.54
CA GLU A 32 5.92 7.58 0.13
C GLU A 32 6.42 6.21 -0.34
N SER A 33 7.30 5.55 0.43
CA SER A 33 7.80 4.21 0.05
C SER A 33 6.67 3.18 0.12
N THR A 34 5.83 3.26 1.15
CA THR A 34 4.63 2.43 1.28
C THR A 34 3.67 2.66 0.12
N VAL A 35 3.44 3.92 -0.28
CA VAL A 35 2.59 4.25 -1.42
C VAL A 35 3.15 3.69 -2.72
N ASN A 36 4.47 3.77 -2.95
CA ASN A 36 5.08 3.17 -4.14
C ASN A 36 4.87 1.65 -4.19
N THR A 37 5.10 0.95 -3.07
CA THR A 37 4.87 -0.49 -3.00
C THR A 37 3.41 -0.86 -3.25
N LEU A 38 2.45 -0.11 -2.70
CA LEU A 38 1.03 -0.34 -2.96
C LEU A 38 0.69 -0.13 -4.44
N VAL A 39 1.25 0.90 -5.08
CA VAL A 39 1.07 1.14 -6.52
C VAL A 39 1.67 0.01 -7.35
N GLU A 40 2.88 -0.47 -7.02
CA GLU A 40 3.52 -1.61 -7.68
C GLU A 40 2.71 -2.90 -7.54
N MET A 41 2.01 -3.07 -6.43
CA MET A 41 1.08 -4.17 -6.21
C MET A 41 -0.24 -4.04 -7.00
N GLY A 42 -0.45 -2.93 -7.70
CA GLY A 42 -1.60 -2.69 -8.55
C GLY A 42 -2.76 -1.94 -7.89
N PHE A 43 -2.58 -1.42 -6.68
CA PHE A 43 -3.60 -0.55 -6.05
C PHE A 43 -3.69 0.79 -6.77
N GLU A 44 -4.90 1.34 -6.81
CA GLU A 44 -5.22 2.58 -7.49
C GLU A 44 -5.56 3.70 -6.52
N ASN A 45 -5.53 4.94 -7.03
CA ASN A 45 -5.87 6.14 -6.27
C ASN A 45 -5.13 6.22 -4.91
N VAL A 46 -3.87 5.78 -4.91
CA VAL A 46 -3.08 5.62 -3.69
C VAL A 46 -2.51 6.96 -3.27
N GLY A 47 -2.67 7.34 -2.02
CA GLY A 47 -2.12 8.56 -1.46
C GLY A 47 -1.85 8.43 0.02
N TRP A 48 -1.06 9.36 0.55
CA TRP A 48 -0.81 9.44 1.98
C TRP A 48 -0.69 10.88 2.45
N THR A 49 -0.94 11.08 3.73
CA THR A 49 -0.63 12.31 4.43
C THR A 49 -0.27 11.98 5.86
N GLU A 50 0.58 12.79 6.46
CA GLU A 50 0.85 12.72 7.89
C GLU A 50 0.75 14.13 8.44
N ASP A 51 -0.05 14.28 9.48
CA ASP A 51 -0.10 15.49 10.28
C ASP A 51 0.43 15.22 11.70
N GLY A 52 0.29 16.20 12.59
CA GLY A 52 0.70 16.04 13.99
C GLY A 52 -0.18 15.06 14.78
N LYS A 53 -1.37 14.72 14.28
CA LYS A 53 -2.39 13.92 14.96
C LYS A 53 -2.42 12.47 14.47
N GLU A 54 -2.47 12.24 13.16
CA GLU A 54 -2.56 10.90 12.56
C GLU A 54 -1.81 10.80 11.23
N ARG A 55 -1.40 9.58 10.86
CA ARG A 55 -0.96 9.24 9.51
C ARG A 55 -2.13 8.60 8.78
N VAL A 56 -2.46 9.10 7.59
CA VAL A 56 -3.56 8.57 6.78
C VAL A 56 -3.06 8.07 5.45
N TYR A 57 -3.43 6.85 5.10
CA TYR A 57 -3.30 6.29 3.76
C TYR A 57 -4.67 6.23 3.10
N VAL A 58 -4.70 6.44 1.80
CA VAL A 58 -5.88 6.31 0.94
C VAL A 58 -5.51 5.36 -0.18
N LEU A 59 -6.36 4.39 -0.47
CA LEU A 59 -6.14 3.42 -1.54
C LEU A 59 -7.45 2.86 -2.07
N GLN A 60 -7.46 2.47 -3.34
CA GLN A 60 -8.53 1.74 -3.99
C GLN A 60 -8.03 0.35 -4.37
N ASN A 61 -8.80 -0.67 -4.03
CA ASN A 61 -8.47 -2.05 -4.41
C ASN A 61 -8.92 -2.34 -5.84
N SER A 62 -7.96 -2.35 -6.75
CA SER A 62 -8.08 -2.80 -8.15
C SER A 62 -7.27 -4.07 -8.42
N ALA A 63 -6.30 -4.39 -7.55
CA ALA A 63 -5.38 -5.51 -7.71
C ALA A 63 -6.00 -6.88 -7.38
N TYR A 64 -6.95 -6.93 -6.45
CA TYR A 64 -7.52 -8.17 -5.93
C TYR A 64 -9.02 -8.25 -6.19
N ARG A 65 -9.50 -9.41 -6.65
CA ARG A 65 -10.94 -9.65 -6.90
C ARG A 65 -11.82 -9.50 -5.65
N LEU A 66 -11.28 -9.86 -4.47
CA LEU A 66 -12.00 -9.77 -3.20
C LEU A 66 -11.46 -8.57 -2.41
N ASN A 67 -12.35 -7.61 -2.12
CA ASN A 67 -11.99 -6.39 -1.39
C ASN A 67 -11.36 -6.68 -0.02
N GLY A 68 -11.91 -7.62 0.75
CA GLY A 68 -11.34 -7.98 2.06
C GLY A 68 -9.90 -8.50 1.99
N VAL A 69 -9.55 -9.23 0.92
CA VAL A 69 -8.18 -9.74 0.71
C VAL A 69 -7.25 -8.59 0.34
N GLY A 70 -7.67 -7.71 -0.56
CA GLY A 70 -6.89 -6.54 -0.96
C GLY A 70 -6.63 -5.60 0.22
N ILE A 71 -7.66 -5.30 1.02
CA ILE A 71 -7.54 -4.46 2.22
C ILE A 71 -6.59 -5.11 3.23
N GLY A 72 -6.78 -6.39 3.55
CA GLY A 72 -5.91 -7.09 4.49
C GLY A 72 -4.45 -7.10 4.03
N LYS A 73 -4.22 -7.26 2.72
CA LYS A 73 -2.87 -7.21 2.16
C LYS A 73 -2.26 -5.81 2.20
N ALA A 74 -3.05 -4.77 1.95
CA ALA A 74 -2.60 -3.39 2.07
C ALA A 74 -2.20 -3.06 3.51
N VAL A 75 -2.99 -3.51 4.49
CA VAL A 75 -2.67 -3.37 5.92
C VAL A 75 -1.36 -4.07 6.27
N ASP A 76 -1.15 -5.32 5.82
CA ASP A 76 0.11 -6.04 6.06
C ASP A 76 1.32 -5.27 5.52
N VAL A 77 1.19 -4.68 4.33
CA VAL A 77 2.26 -3.88 3.70
C VAL A 77 2.53 -2.63 4.52
N ILE A 78 1.49 -1.92 4.95
CA ILE A 78 1.61 -0.72 5.78
C ILE A 78 2.31 -1.08 7.11
N GLN A 79 1.91 -2.17 7.76
CA GLN A 79 2.53 -2.66 8.98
C GLN A 79 4.00 -3.02 8.78
N LYS A 80 4.32 -3.75 7.70
CA LYS A 80 5.70 -4.16 7.38
C LYS A 80 6.61 -2.99 7.02
N MET A 81 6.08 -1.99 6.31
CA MET A 81 6.81 -0.76 5.96
C MET A 81 6.96 0.16 7.18
N GLY A 82 6.08 -0.01 8.17
CA GLY A 82 6.17 0.53 9.50
C GLY A 82 5.11 1.59 9.80
N LEU A 83 4.54 1.45 10.99
CA LEU A 83 3.52 2.33 11.54
C LEU A 83 4.16 3.56 12.20
N PRO A 84 3.45 4.70 12.25
CA PRO A 84 3.96 5.89 12.90
C PRO A 84 4.14 5.68 14.42
N ASP A 85 5.24 6.17 14.97
CA ASP A 85 5.52 6.10 16.41
C ASP A 85 4.56 6.98 17.21
N LYS A 86 3.85 6.38 18.18
CA LYS A 86 2.93 7.05 19.12
C LYS A 86 1.82 7.88 18.46
N LYS A 87 1.58 7.70 17.15
CA LYS A 87 0.45 8.31 16.45
C LYS A 87 -0.47 7.22 15.90
N PRO A 88 -1.77 7.47 15.85
CA PRO A 88 -2.69 6.62 15.12
C PRO A 88 -2.42 6.61 13.61
N CYS A 89 -2.79 5.49 12.99
CA CYS A 89 -2.72 5.29 11.56
C CYS A 89 -4.12 4.97 11.03
N ARG A 90 -4.56 5.67 9.99
CA ARG A 90 -5.85 5.43 9.33
C ARG A 90 -5.63 4.98 7.89
N VAL A 91 -6.36 3.98 7.45
CA VAL A 91 -6.41 3.54 6.05
C VAL A 91 -7.83 3.76 5.54
N ILE A 92 -7.98 4.64 4.57
CA ILE A 92 -9.27 4.92 3.94
C ILE A 92 -9.32 4.15 2.62
N VAL A 93 -10.29 3.25 2.52
CA VAL A 93 -10.53 2.44 1.33
C VAL A 93 -11.53 3.17 0.45
N LEU A 94 -11.16 3.38 -0.80
CA LEU A 94 -12.01 3.96 -1.82
C LEU A 94 -12.57 2.90 -2.75
N ASP A 95 -13.71 3.23 -3.33
CA ASP A 95 -14.28 2.59 -4.52
C ASP A 95 -14.69 3.70 -5.49
N ASN A 96 -14.16 3.68 -6.71
CA ASN A 96 -14.37 4.72 -7.72
C ASN A 96 -14.17 6.15 -7.18
N ASN A 97 -13.05 6.39 -6.49
CA ASN A 97 -12.72 7.65 -5.79
C ASN A 97 -13.66 8.05 -4.62
N ILE A 98 -14.66 7.24 -4.27
CA ILE A 98 -15.61 7.46 -3.18
C ILE A 98 -15.15 6.65 -1.95
N PRO A 99 -14.99 7.26 -0.76
CA PRO A 99 -14.61 6.54 0.44
C PRO A 99 -15.73 5.60 0.90
N GLN A 100 -15.37 4.33 1.11
CA GLN A 100 -16.31 3.28 1.54
C GLN A 100 -16.19 2.99 3.03
N ILE A 101 -14.96 2.75 3.49
CA ILE A 101 -14.65 2.41 4.88
C ILE A 101 -13.29 2.99 5.28
N SER A 102 -13.10 3.16 6.58
CA SER A 102 -11.80 3.44 7.19
C SER A 102 -11.42 2.31 8.14
N LEU A 103 -10.13 2.00 8.17
CA LEU A 103 -9.51 1.19 9.20
C LEU A 103 -8.66 2.12 10.06
N TYR A 104 -8.85 2.07 11.37
CA TYR A 104 -8.15 2.92 12.34
C TYR A 104 -7.32 2.05 13.28
N TYR A 105 -6.03 2.33 13.34
CA TYR A 105 -5.10 1.71 14.26
C TYR A 105 -4.65 2.73 15.30
N GLU A 106 -4.84 2.38 16.56
CA GLU A 106 -4.34 3.17 17.69
C GLU A 106 -3.11 2.48 18.29
N PRO A 107 -1.98 3.19 18.45
CA PRO A 107 -0.79 2.60 19.03
C PRO A 107 -0.99 2.31 20.51
N MET A 108 -0.77 1.07 20.93
CA MET A 108 -0.79 0.72 22.35
C MET A 108 0.37 1.43 23.08
N THR A 109 0.05 2.16 24.14
CA THR A 109 1.05 2.78 25.02
C THR A 109 1.51 1.74 26.05
N GLY A 110 2.56 0.99 25.74
CA GLY A 110 3.17 0.01 26.64
C GLY A 110 4.67 -0.16 26.37
N ASP A 111 5.42 -0.66 27.36
CA ASP A 111 6.88 -0.79 27.29
C ASP A 111 7.38 -1.83 26.28
N SER A 112 6.50 -2.73 25.82
CA SER A 112 6.76 -3.70 24.76
C SER A 112 6.05 -3.22 23.50
N ILE A 113 6.74 -3.13 22.35
CA ILE A 113 6.11 -2.86 21.05
C ILE A 113 5.38 -4.14 20.64
N PRO A 114 4.04 -4.23 20.72
CA PRO A 114 3.33 -5.37 20.18
C PRO A 114 3.46 -5.28 18.66
N GLU A 115 3.80 -6.39 18.00
CA GLU A 115 3.69 -6.45 16.55
C GLU A 115 2.20 -6.29 16.19
N ALA A 116 1.87 -5.20 15.49
CA ALA A 116 0.49 -4.83 15.22
C ALA A 116 -0.23 -5.97 14.49
N SER A 117 -1.32 -6.46 15.07
CA SER A 117 -2.14 -7.51 14.47
C SER A 117 -3.26 -6.90 13.62
N ARG A 118 -3.83 -7.69 12.71
CA ARG A 118 -5.03 -7.27 11.96
C ARG A 118 -6.25 -7.02 12.85
N ARG A 119 -6.28 -7.60 14.05
CA ARG A 119 -7.37 -7.41 15.02
C ARG A 119 -7.32 -6.06 15.72
N ASP A 120 -6.17 -5.38 15.68
CA ASP A 120 -5.96 -4.09 16.34
C ASP A 120 -6.48 -2.92 15.49
N TRP A 121 -6.97 -3.21 14.29
CA TRP A 121 -7.58 -2.23 13.40
C TRP A 121 -9.08 -2.22 13.59
N ASP A 122 -9.60 -1.09 14.07
CA ASP A 122 -11.03 -0.85 14.13
C ASP A 122 -11.57 -0.41 12.77
N VAL A 123 -12.76 -0.90 12.40
CA VAL A 123 -13.37 -0.63 11.10
C VAL A 123 -14.56 0.29 11.30
N SER A 124 -14.53 1.46 10.66
CA SER A 124 -15.60 2.44 10.80
C SER A 124 -15.93 3.11 9.45
N TYR A 125 -17.06 3.83 9.43
CA TYR A 125 -17.40 4.73 8.33
C TYR A 125 -16.85 6.15 8.54
N ASP A 126 -16.25 6.43 9.71
CA ASP A 126 -15.70 7.75 9.99
C ASP A 126 -14.35 7.94 9.30
N LEU A 127 -14.25 8.99 8.50
CA LEU A 127 -13.05 9.32 7.74
C LEU A 127 -12.10 10.25 8.50
N GLY A 128 -12.59 10.89 9.58
CA GLY A 128 -11.82 11.85 10.37
C GLY A 128 -11.56 13.17 9.64
N ASP A 129 -10.93 14.10 10.36
CA ASP A 129 -10.64 15.45 9.85
C ASP A 129 -9.57 15.46 8.75
N SER A 130 -8.61 14.53 8.83
CA SER A 130 -7.47 14.46 7.92
C SER A 130 -7.87 14.02 6.49
N TRP A 131 -9.08 13.51 6.30
CA TRP A 131 -9.69 13.28 4.98
C TRP A 131 -9.72 14.56 4.11
N LYS A 132 -10.02 15.72 4.71
CA LYS A 132 -10.07 17.00 3.97
C LYS A 132 -8.69 17.40 3.44
N GLN A 133 -7.62 17.01 4.12
CA GLN A 133 -6.25 17.32 3.71
C GLN A 133 -5.79 16.39 2.59
N ILE A 134 -6.00 15.08 2.74
CA ILE A 134 -5.57 14.09 1.75
C ILE A 134 -6.31 14.23 0.42
N ARG A 135 -7.58 14.66 0.43
CA ARG A 135 -8.35 14.93 -0.80
C ARG A 135 -7.73 16.02 -1.68
N LYS A 136 -6.97 16.96 -1.09
CA LYS A 136 -6.30 18.04 -1.84
C LYS A 136 -4.97 17.60 -2.46
N LYS A 137 -4.39 16.49 -1.98
CA LYS A 137 -3.12 15.98 -2.49
C LYS A 137 -3.34 15.12 -3.73
N LYS A 138 -2.38 15.17 -4.66
CA LYS A 138 -2.39 14.32 -5.85
C LYS A 138 -2.19 12.86 -5.44
N ARG A 139 -3.05 11.97 -5.95
CA ARG A 139 -2.96 10.51 -5.78
C ARG A 139 -2.10 9.90 -6.88
N LYS A 140 -1.45 8.78 -6.59
CA LYS A 140 -0.73 7.96 -7.55
C LYS A 140 -1.65 6.89 -8.13
N ASN A 141 -1.31 6.45 -9.34
CA ASN A 141 -2.04 5.43 -10.07
C ASN A 141 -3.55 5.73 -10.15
N SER A 142 -3.91 6.88 -10.70
CA SER A 142 -5.30 7.33 -10.84
C SER A 142 -6.13 6.31 -11.62
N SER A 143 -7.34 6.03 -11.16
CA SER A 143 -8.30 5.19 -11.88
C SER A 143 -8.99 5.93 -13.05
N LEU A 144 -8.99 7.26 -13.03
CA LEU A 144 -9.64 8.09 -14.05
C LEU A 144 -9.07 7.78 -15.45
N PHE A 145 -9.95 7.48 -16.40
CA PHE A 145 -9.64 7.13 -17.80
C PHE A 145 -8.99 5.76 -18.00
N LYS A 146 -9.05 4.88 -17.00
CA LYS A 146 -8.73 3.48 -17.21
C LYS A 146 -9.93 2.75 -17.81
N VAL A 147 -9.62 1.83 -18.73
CA VAL A 147 -10.59 1.01 -19.42
C VAL A 147 -10.28 -0.44 -19.07
N ASP A 148 -11.21 -1.09 -18.38
CA ASP A 148 -11.11 -2.50 -18.04
C ASP A 148 -11.88 -3.32 -19.08
N ILE A 149 -11.21 -4.30 -19.68
CA ILE A 149 -11.82 -5.24 -20.62
C ILE A 149 -12.04 -6.56 -19.88
N VAL A 150 -13.29 -6.84 -19.54
CA VAL A 150 -13.67 -8.07 -18.85
C VAL A 150 -14.19 -9.06 -19.89
N VAL A 151 -13.55 -10.22 -20.02
CA VAL A 151 -13.94 -11.23 -20.99
C VAL A 151 -14.56 -12.42 -20.25
N TYR A 152 -15.80 -12.76 -20.59
CA TYR A 152 -16.49 -13.94 -20.06
C TYR A 152 -16.42 -15.07 -21.09
N PRO A 153 -15.58 -16.10 -20.87
CA PRO A 153 -15.54 -17.27 -21.74
C PRO A 153 -16.71 -18.21 -21.43
N GLU A 154 -17.50 -18.54 -22.43
CA GLU A 154 -18.50 -19.60 -22.34
C GLU A 154 -17.99 -20.86 -23.06
N LEU A 155 -17.95 -21.97 -22.31
CA LEU A 155 -17.67 -23.31 -22.84
C LEU A 155 -19.00 -24.06 -23.00
N LYS A 156 -19.34 -24.43 -24.23
CA LYS A 156 -20.52 -25.25 -24.50
C LYS A 156 -20.10 -26.56 -25.17
N LEU A 157 -20.45 -27.68 -24.54
CA LEU A 157 -20.31 -29.01 -25.12
C LEU A 157 -21.61 -29.36 -25.83
N LYS A 158 -21.57 -29.54 -27.15
CA LYS A 158 -22.74 -30.00 -27.93
C LYS A 158 -22.51 -31.42 -28.42
N ASN A 159 -23.51 -32.28 -28.17
CA ASN A 159 -23.54 -33.64 -28.68
C ASN A 159 -24.39 -33.64 -29.96
N LEU A 160 -23.75 -33.64 -31.13
CA LEU A 160 -24.44 -33.39 -32.40
C LEU A 160 -24.91 -34.67 -33.12
N VAL A 161 -24.31 -35.83 -32.83
CA VAL A 161 -24.70 -37.16 -33.38
C VAL A 161 -24.25 -38.26 -32.40
N ILE A 162 -25.04 -39.33 -32.24
CA ILE A 162 -24.83 -40.45 -31.29
C ILE A 162 -23.43 -41.11 -31.39
N THR A 163 -22.70 -40.94 -32.50
CA THR A 163 -21.47 -41.68 -32.81
C THR A 163 -20.19 -40.85 -32.97
N GLN A 164 -20.21 -39.51 -32.85
CA GLN A 164 -18.99 -38.70 -33.02
C GLN A 164 -18.82 -37.55 -32.02
N ILE A 165 -17.55 -37.21 -31.81
CA ILE A 165 -16.93 -36.56 -30.65
C ILE A 165 -17.47 -35.14 -30.38
N TYR A 166 -17.66 -34.84 -29.09
CA TYR A 166 -18.05 -33.55 -28.51
C TYR A 166 -17.42 -32.34 -29.21
N GLN A 167 -18.24 -31.54 -29.91
CA GLN A 167 -17.81 -30.23 -30.38
C GLN A 167 -17.72 -29.27 -29.19
N VAL A 168 -16.55 -28.66 -29.01
CA VAL A 168 -16.31 -27.57 -28.05
C VAL A 168 -16.60 -26.25 -28.74
N LEU A 169 -17.65 -25.56 -28.33
CA LEU A 169 -17.93 -24.20 -28.75
C LEU A 169 -17.37 -23.24 -27.70
N PHE A 170 -16.41 -22.42 -28.13
CA PHE A 170 -15.80 -21.36 -27.33
C PHE A 170 -16.41 -20.02 -27.74
N ASN A 171 -17.14 -19.37 -26.83
CA ASN A 171 -17.70 -18.04 -27.08
C ASN A 171 -17.07 -17.02 -26.12
N LEU A 172 -16.70 -15.85 -26.63
CA LEU A 172 -16.09 -14.77 -25.86
C LEU A 172 -17.04 -13.56 -25.90
N ASN A 173 -17.58 -13.18 -24.75
CA ASN A 173 -18.40 -11.99 -24.62
C ASN A 173 -17.60 -10.91 -23.86
N PRO A 174 -16.88 -10.02 -24.55
CA PRO A 174 -16.16 -8.93 -23.90
C PRO A 174 -17.14 -7.85 -23.40
N ALA A 175 -16.95 -7.39 -22.18
CA ALA A 175 -17.55 -6.19 -21.60
C ALA A 175 -16.46 -5.13 -21.42
N ILE A 176 -16.80 -3.87 -21.70
CA ILE A 176 -15.91 -2.72 -21.52
C ILE A 176 -16.44 -1.91 -20.36
N GLU A 177 -15.62 -1.74 -19.32
CA GLU A 177 -15.92 -0.93 -18.15
C GLU A 177 -15.01 0.31 -18.17
N VAL A 178 -15.59 1.48 -17.87
CA VAL A 178 -14.88 2.78 -17.91
C VAL A 178 -15.00 3.42 -16.53
N SER A 179 -13.86 3.79 -15.95
CA SER A 179 -13.74 4.41 -14.61
C SER A 179 -13.54 5.93 -14.63
#